data_AF-A0A9D8AN80-F1
#
_entry.id   AF-A0A9D8AN80-F1
#
_cell.length_a   1.000
_cell.length_b   1.000
_cell.length_c   1.000
_cell.angle_alpha   90.00
_cell.angle_beta   90.00
_cell.angle_gamma   90.00
#
_symmetry.space_group_name_H-M   'P 1'
#
loop_
_entity.id
_entity.type
_entity.pdbx_description
1 polymer ?
#
loop_
_entity_poly.entity_id
_entity_poly.type
_entity_poly.pdbx_seq_one_letter_code
_entity_poly.pdbx_strand_id
1 'polypeptide(L)' 'MNEIRKIKTDFLFSTPSFLGGAGSVFNIGGNYFHYNISRSGLQADLKALKSDWRIVGQDIRNAKREIKKQVTSEQ' A
#
# COMPACT_ATOMS: atom_id res chain seq x y z
N MET A 1 1.31 -24.01 10.01
CA MET A 1 1.52 -23.15 8.81
C MET A 1 1.50 -21.71 9.29
N ASN A 2 2.61 -20.98 9.23
CA ASN A 2 2.64 -19.59 9.68
C ASN A 2 1.84 -18.71 8.70
N GLU A 3 0.75 -18.12 9.18
CA GLU A 3 0.04 -17.05 8.49
C GLU A 3 1.04 -15.94 8.16
N ILE A 4 1.36 -15.74 6.89
CA ILE A 4 2.16 -14.59 6.45
C ILE A 4 1.32 -13.35 6.73
N ARG A 5 1.77 -12.50 7.66
CA ARG A 5 1.08 -11.23 7.99
C ARG A 5 0.73 -10.48 6.70
N LYS A 6 -0.55 -10.10 6.57
CA LYS A 6 -1.03 -9.31 5.44
C LYS A 6 -0.25 -7.99 5.39
N ILE A 7 0.48 -7.79 4.31
CA ILE A 7 1.30 -6.62 4.10
C ILE A 7 0.41 -5.51 3.54
N LYS A 8 0.52 -4.31 4.11
CA LYS A 8 -0.05 -3.06 3.57
C LYS A 8 1.10 -2.08 3.31
N THR A 9 0.90 -1.17 2.37
CA THR A 9 1.89 -0.15 2.00
C THR A 9 1.18 1.11 1.52
N ASP A 10 1.74 2.26 1.88
CA ASP A 10 1.29 3.62 1.56
C ASP A 10 2.49 4.51 1.21
N PHE A 11 3.60 3.91 0.78
CA PHE A 11 4.81 4.65 0.52
C PHE A 11 4.64 5.58 -0.69
N LEU A 12 5.05 6.84 -0.55
CA LEU A 12 4.79 7.92 -1.50
C LEU A 12 3.30 8.20 -1.77
N PHE A 13 2.39 7.74 -0.91
CA PHE A 13 0.96 8.03 -1.00
C PHE A 13 0.56 9.04 0.07
N SER A 14 -0.10 10.12 -0.34
CA SER A 14 -0.70 11.07 0.61
C SER A 14 -2.06 10.53 1.04
N THR A 15 -2.18 10.08 2.29
CA THR A 15 -3.44 9.55 2.82
C THR A 15 -4.46 10.67 2.97
N PRO A 16 -5.57 10.66 2.21
CA PRO A 16 -6.58 11.71 2.31
C PRO A 16 -7.29 11.63 3.66
N SER A 17 -7.69 12.79 4.18
CA SER A 17 -8.52 12.90 5.38
C SER A 17 -9.61 13.93 5.17
N PHE A 18 -10.74 13.75 5.87
CA PHE A 18 -11.87 14.67 5.77
C PHE A 18 -11.47 16.11 6.12
N LEU A 19 -10.77 16.29 7.25
CA LEU A 19 -10.30 17.60 7.69
C LEU A 19 -9.25 18.20 6.74
N GLY A 20 -8.35 17.38 6.19
CA GLY A 20 -7.39 17.83 5.18
C GLY A 20 -8.08 18.29 3.89
N GLY A 21 -9.15 17.61 3.48
CA GLY A 21 -9.98 18.00 2.33
C GLY A 21 -10.80 19.26 2.58
N ALA A 22 -11.44 19.40 3.74
CA ALA A 22 -12.17 20.61 4.10
C ALA A 22 -11.22 21.81 4.23
N GLY A 23 -10.08 21.64 4.91
CA GLY A 23 -9.04 22.65 5.04
C GLY A 23 -8.50 23.11 3.68
N SER A 24 -8.29 22.20 2.73
CA SER A 24 -7.78 22.55 1.40
C SER A 24 -8.77 23.38 0.58
N VAL A 25 -10.07 23.11 0.66
CA VAL A 25 -11.12 23.89 -0.01
C VAL A 25 -11.20 25.31 0.53
N PHE A 26 -11.11 25.47 1.86
CA PHE A 26 -11.18 26.78 2.51
C PHE A 26 -9.81 27.48 2.64
N ASN A 27 -8.72 26.82 2.21
CA ASN A 27 -7.32 27.25 2.34
C ASN A 27 -6.91 27.64 3.77
N ILE A 28 -7.34 26.86 4.77
CA ILE A 28 -7.11 27.12 6.20
C ILE A 28 -5.82 26.45 6.70
N GLY A 29 -4.70 27.18 6.72
CA GLY A 29 -3.41 26.68 7.22
C GLY A 29 -2.45 26.15 6.14
N GLY A 30 -2.95 25.84 4.94
CA GLY A 30 -2.15 25.47 3.78
C GLY A 30 -1.43 24.12 3.89
N ASN A 31 -0.89 23.65 2.75
CA ASN A 31 0.03 22.52 2.64
C ASN A 31 -0.47 21.16 3.21
N TYR A 32 -1.58 20.64 2.69
CA TYR A 32 -2.22 19.40 3.18
C TYR A 32 -1.63 18.10 2.62
N PHE A 33 -0.76 18.19 1.62
CA PHE A 33 -0.25 17.03 0.89
C PHE A 33 1.16 16.70 1.36
N HIS A 34 1.24 15.82 2.37
CA HIS A 34 2.50 15.31 2.88
C HIS A 34 2.71 13.90 2.36
N TYR A 35 3.83 13.69 1.68
CA TYR A 35 4.23 12.38 1.19
C TYR A 35 5.21 11.74 2.14
N ASN A 36 5.17 10.41 2.23
CA ASN A 36 6.19 9.65 2.95
C ASN A 36 7.49 9.64 2.12
N ILE A 37 8.28 10.71 2.27
CA ILE A 37 9.54 10.92 1.53
C ILE A 37 10.73 10.25 2.22
N SER A 38 11.76 9.99 1.45
CA SER A 38 13.04 9.45 1.93
C SER A 38 14.15 10.48 1.85
N ARG A 39 15.34 10.15 2.39
CA ARG A 39 16.49 11.08 2.43
C ARG A 39 16.94 11.54 1.04
N SER A 40 16.61 10.79 -0.01
CA SER A 40 16.79 11.16 -1.42
C SER A 40 15.62 10.67 -2.25
N GLY A 41 15.40 11.29 -3.42
CA GLY A 41 14.41 10.86 -4.42
C GLY A 41 14.65 9.41 -4.85
N LEU A 42 15.90 9.05 -5.18
CA LEU A 42 16.27 7.68 -5.52
C LEU A 42 15.91 6.66 -4.43
N GLN A 43 16.12 7.01 -3.15
CA GLN A 43 15.72 6.12 -2.05
C GLN A 43 14.19 6.00 -1.95
N ALA A 44 13.46 7.07 -2.24
CA ALA A 44 12.00 7.05 -2.26
C ALA A 44 11.50 6.14 -3.39
N ASP A 45 12.01 6.31 -4.61
CA ASP A 45 11.61 5.51 -5.78
C ASP A 45 11.89 4.02 -5.55
N LEU A 46 13.07 3.68 -5.03
CA LEU A 46 13.42 2.29 -4.70
C LEU A 46 12.48 1.68 -3.65
N LYS A 47 12.07 2.47 -2.64
CA LYS A 47 11.12 2.01 -1.63
C LYS A 47 9.72 1.82 -2.21
N ALA A 48 9.28 2.73 -3.08
CA ALA A 48 7.99 2.63 -3.78
C ALA A 48 7.94 1.37 -4.65
N LEU A 49 8.94 1.16 -5.52
CA LEU A 49 9.01 -0.03 -6.37
C LEU A 49 9.05 -1.33 -5.55
N LYS A 50 9.89 -1.38 -4.51
CA LYS A 50 9.97 -2.55 -3.61
C LYS A 50 8.63 -2.80 -2.92
N SER A 51 7.93 -1.74 -2.54
CA SER A 51 6.61 -1.79 -1.92
C SER A 51 5.59 -2.43 -2.86
N ASP A 52 5.53 -1.99 -4.12
CA ASP A 52 4.56 -2.47 -5.10
C ASP A 52 4.77 -3.96 -5.42
N TRP A 53 6.02 -4.36 -5.65
CA TRP A 53 6.36 -5.76 -5.88
C TRP A 53 6.02 -6.66 -4.68
N ARG A 54 6.10 -6.13 -3.46
CA ARG A 54 5.75 -6.86 -2.25
C ARG A 54 4.25 -7.15 -2.17
N ILE A 55 3.41 -6.22 -2.64
CA ILE A 55 1.96 -6.39 -2.73
C ILE A 55 1.61 -7.40 -3.83
N VAL A 56 2.16 -7.24 -5.04
CA VAL A 56 1.96 -8.20 -6.15
C VAL A 56 2.31 -9.63 -5.70
N GLY A 57 3.46 -9.81 -5.04
CA GLY A 57 3.86 -11.12 -4.53
C GLY A 57 2.91 -11.69 -3.46
N GLN A 58 2.29 -10.83 -2.64
CA GLN A 58 1.27 -11.25 -1.68
C GLN A 58 0.00 -11.72 -2.40
N ASP A 59 -0.43 -11.02 -3.44
CA ASP A 59 -1.64 -11.34 -4.19
C ASP A 59 -1.49 -12.66 -4.96
N ILE A 60 -0.33 -12.88 -5.59
CA ILE A 60 -0.01 -14.17 -6.24
C ILE A 60 -0.08 -15.32 -5.24
N ARG A 61 0.50 -15.14 -4.04
CA ARG A 61 0.43 -16.17 -2.98
C ARG A 61 -0.99 -16.43 -2.51
N ASN A 62 -1.79 -15.38 -2.36
CA ASN A 62 -3.19 -15.49 -1.97
C ASN A 62 -3.98 -16.25 -3.05
N ALA A 63 -3.84 -15.88 -4.32
CA ALA A 63 -4.51 -16.53 -5.45
C ALA A 63 -4.15 -18.03 -5.52
N LYS A 64 -2.87 -18.37 -5.41
CA LYS A 64 -2.41 -19.77 -5.35
C LYS A 64 -3.09 -20.55 -4.21
N ARG A 65 -3.22 -19.94 -3.02
CA ARG A 65 -3.84 -20.59 -1.86
C ARG A 65 -5.33 -20.83 -2.09
N GLU A 66 -6.05 -19.85 -2.66
CA GLU A 66 -7.47 -19.99 -2.95
C GLU A 66 -7.73 -21.04 -4.04
N ILE A 67 -6.93 -21.07 -5.11
CA ILE A 67 -7.00 -22.12 -6.13
C ILE A 67 -6.77 -23.50 -5.50
N LYS A 68 -5.74 -23.65 -4.65
CA LYS A 68 -5.46 -24.92 -3.99
C LYS A 68 -6.65 -25.40 -3.16
N LYS A 69 -7.31 -24.50 -2.41
CA LYS A 69 -8.49 -24.86 -1.62
C LYS A 69 -9.64 -25.34 -2.51
N GLN A 70 -9.92 -24.63 -3.62
CA GLN A 70 -10.98 -24.99 -4.56
C GLN A 70 -10.76 -26.38 -5.17
N VAL A 71 -9.55 -26.65 -5.65
CA VAL A 71 -9.18 -27.97 -6.21
C VAL A 71 -9.31 -29.08 -5.17
N THR A 72 -8.92 -28.84 -3.91
CA THR A 72 -9.04 -29.84 -2.83
C THR A 72 -10.48 -30.02 -2.33
N SER A 73 -11.37 -29.04 -2.46
CA SER A 73 -12.78 -29.15 -2.06
C SER A 73 -13.67 -29.83 -3.11
N GLU A 74 -13.19 -29.92 -4.36
CA GLU A 74 -13.88 -30.59 -5.48
C GLU A 74 -13.48 -32.08 -5.63
N GLN A 75 -12.55 -32.56 -4.81
CA GLN A 75 -12.07 -33.95 -4.74
C GLN A 75 -12.65 -34.66 -3.51
#